data_AF-X7E922-F1
#
_entry.id   AF-X7E922-F1
#
_cell.length_a   1.000
_cell.length_b   1.000
_cell.length_c   1.000
_cell.angle_alpha   90.00
_cell.angle_beta   90.00
_cell.angle_gamma   90.00
#
_symmetry.space_group_name_H-M   'P 1'
#
loop_
_entity.id
_entity.type
_entity.pdbx_description
1 polymer ?
#
loop_
_entity_poly.entity_id
_entity_poly.type
_entity_poly.pdbx_seq_one_letter_code
_entity_poly.pdbx_strand_id
1 'polypeptide(L)'
;MVEKISAFLSEYLDSSSTIAIIDNPTKTHVDFMVNNEIHFRFDLYKQLPIYRNISLKPAFFSSVIESASVISVTEDNRVASIKVPSKTDDLILRYVEYHEYYAARPDKIKHVEYIQQKIVGNEIEQVKMLDKLHYYTAFPKVAYRKKTLKDRLVEKRDYYQSNLGKMKHLYATVGLRALICKITEKIRK
;
A
#
# COMPACT_ATOMS: atom_id res chain seq x y z
N MET A 1 -2.55 -26.90 1.91
CA MET A 1 -1.16 -26.42 2.13
C MET A 1 -0.82 -26.43 3.61
N VAL A 2 -1.65 -25.81 4.47
CA VAL A 2 -1.52 -25.86 5.93
C VAL A 2 -1.26 -27.29 6.43
N GLU A 3 -2.11 -28.25 6.08
CA GLU A 3 -1.95 -29.67 6.46
C GLU A 3 -0.59 -30.26 6.09
N LYS A 4 -0.06 -29.94 4.90
CA LYS A 4 1.25 -30.44 4.45
C LYS A 4 2.39 -29.84 5.27
N ILE A 5 2.31 -28.55 5.58
CA ILE A 5 3.30 -27.87 6.44
C ILE A 5 3.20 -28.45 7.84
N SER A 6 2.01 -28.53 8.43
CA SER A 6 1.81 -29.09 9.75
C SER A 6 2.28 -30.54 9.85
N ALA A 7 2.03 -31.37 8.84
CA ALA A 7 2.54 -32.74 8.79
C ALA A 7 4.07 -32.79 8.77
N PHE A 8 4.71 -32.01 7.90
CA PHE A 8 6.17 -31.90 7.86
C PHE A 8 6.75 -31.44 9.21
N LEU A 9 6.15 -30.42 9.83
CA LEU A 9 6.61 -29.90 11.11
C LEU A 9 6.40 -30.86 12.28
N SER A 10 5.40 -31.73 12.18
CA SER A 10 5.10 -32.72 13.22
C SER A 10 6.23 -33.73 13.38
N GLU A 11 7.05 -33.95 12.34
CA GLU A 11 8.26 -34.79 12.40
C GLU A 11 9.35 -34.23 13.34
N TYR A 12 9.26 -32.94 13.68
CA TYR A 12 10.24 -32.22 14.50
C TYR A 12 9.71 -31.82 15.88
N LEU A 13 8.52 -32.29 16.25
CA LEU A 13 7.94 -32.02 17.57
C LEU A 13 8.62 -32.84 18.67
N ASP A 14 8.81 -32.20 19.82
CA ASP A 14 9.33 -32.77 21.07
C ASP A 14 8.48 -32.29 22.27
N SER A 15 8.92 -32.59 23.49
CA SER A 15 8.18 -32.21 24.70
C SER A 15 8.11 -30.71 24.98
N SER A 16 8.96 -29.90 24.36
CA SER A 16 9.02 -28.44 24.58
C SER A 16 8.51 -27.63 23.40
N SER A 17 8.04 -28.30 22.34
CA SER A 17 7.58 -27.66 21.11
C SER A 17 6.13 -27.99 20.76
N THR A 18 5.49 -27.07 20.06
CA THR A 18 4.10 -27.21 19.59
C THR A 18 3.92 -26.51 18.24
N ILE A 19 2.89 -26.90 17.49
CA ILE A 19 2.47 -26.20 16.26
C ILE A 19 1.19 -25.42 16.56
N ALA A 20 1.22 -24.10 16.40
CA ALA A 20 0.06 -23.24 16.52
C ALA A 20 -0.40 -22.78 15.12
N ILE A 21 -1.70 -22.87 14.85
CA ILE A 21 -2.28 -22.46 13.57
C ILE A 21 -3.28 -21.35 13.83
N ILE A 22 -3.04 -20.17 13.23
CA ILE A 22 -3.95 -19.02 13.30
C ILE A 22 -4.50 -18.78 11.91
N ASP A 23 -5.75 -19.16 11.69
CA ASP A 23 -6.39 -19.04 10.38
C ASP A 23 -7.30 -17.80 10.28
N ASN A 24 -6.94 -16.89 9.38
CA ASN A 24 -7.76 -15.73 9.03
C ASN A 24 -8.27 -15.85 7.58
N PRO A 25 -9.29 -15.05 7.19
CA PRO A 25 -9.81 -15.07 5.82
C PRO A 25 -8.77 -14.73 4.76
N THR A 26 -7.78 -13.91 5.10
CA THR A 26 -6.79 -13.39 4.14
C THR A 26 -5.44 -14.08 4.24
N LYS A 27 -5.13 -14.68 5.39
CA LYS A 27 -3.82 -15.20 5.73
C LYS A 27 -3.93 -16.29 6.78
N THR A 28 -3.14 -17.34 6.65
CA THR A 28 -2.94 -18.36 7.69
C THR A 28 -1.52 -18.26 8.21
N HIS A 29 -1.35 -18.26 9.52
CA HIS A 29 -0.07 -18.45 10.18
C HIS A 29 0.05 -19.89 10.63
N VAL A 30 1.19 -20.53 10.33
CA VAL A 30 1.59 -21.81 10.91
C VAL A 30 2.88 -21.58 11.67
N ASP A 31 2.78 -21.59 12.99
CA ASP A 31 3.85 -21.24 13.91
C ASP A 31 4.40 -22.51 14.53
N PHE A 32 5.73 -22.68 14.46
CA PHE A 32 6.42 -23.67 15.26
C PHE A 32 6.94 -22.99 16.52
N MET A 33 6.38 -23.39 17.65
CA MET A 33 6.64 -22.82 18.96
C MET A 33 7.63 -23.70 19.71
N VAL A 34 8.63 -23.11 20.36
CA VAL A 34 9.54 -23.80 21.28
C VAL A 34 9.58 -22.99 22.57
N ASN A 35 9.35 -23.63 23.72
CA ASN A 35 9.29 -22.94 25.02
C ASN A 35 8.34 -21.72 25.03
N ASN A 36 7.20 -21.83 24.32
CA ASN A 36 6.20 -20.77 24.18
C ASN A 36 6.66 -19.53 23.38
N GLU A 37 7.76 -19.63 22.63
CA GLU A 37 8.23 -18.59 21.70
C GLU A 37 8.15 -19.07 20.24
N ILE A 38 7.87 -18.15 19.31
CA ILE A 38 7.84 -18.48 17.87
C ILE A 38 9.27 -18.67 17.39
N HIS A 39 9.63 -19.91 17.04
CA HIS A 39 10.95 -20.20 16.48
C HIS A 39 10.97 -19.96 14.96
N PHE A 40 9.92 -20.38 14.25
CA PHE A 40 9.66 -19.96 12.87
C PHE A 40 8.17 -19.93 12.57
N ARG A 41 7.79 -19.11 11.58
CA ARG A 41 6.40 -18.89 11.14
C ARG A 41 6.31 -18.98 9.63
N PHE A 42 5.36 -19.78 9.15
CA PHE A 42 4.94 -19.76 7.75
C PHE A 42 3.74 -18.85 7.58
N ASP A 43 3.90 -17.87 6.70
CA ASP A 43 2.86 -16.92 6.32
C ASP A 43 2.23 -17.33 4.99
N LEU A 44 1.01 -17.89 5.05
CA LEU A 44 0.28 -18.34 3.88
C LEU A 44 -0.78 -17.32 3.49
N TYR A 45 -0.52 -16.54 2.45
CA TYR A 45 -1.47 -15.56 1.94
C TYR A 45 -2.52 -16.22 1.05
N LYS A 46 -3.80 -16.07 1.41
CA LYS A 46 -4.96 -16.47 0.61
C LYS A 46 -5.36 -15.37 -0.39
N GLN A 47 -5.02 -14.12 -0.06
CA GLN A 47 -5.14 -12.94 -0.90
C GLN A 47 -4.11 -11.90 -0.46
N LEU A 48 -3.92 -10.86 -1.27
CA LEU A 48 -3.06 -9.74 -0.89
C LEU A 48 -3.65 -8.96 0.30
N PRO A 49 -2.79 -8.39 1.16
CA PRO A 49 -3.23 -7.47 2.21
C PRO A 49 -4.06 -6.31 1.66
N ILE A 50 -4.98 -5.81 2.48
CA ILE A 50 -5.69 -4.58 2.18
C ILE A 50 -4.78 -3.42 2.61
N TYR A 51 -4.23 -2.72 1.63
CA TYR A 51 -3.39 -1.54 1.82
C TYR A 51 -4.27 -0.29 1.96
N ARG A 52 -3.89 0.63 2.84
CA ARG A 52 -4.64 1.87 3.13
C ARG A 52 -4.24 3.00 2.20
N ASN A 53 -2.95 3.09 1.88
CA ASN A 53 -2.38 4.22 1.17
C ASN A 53 -2.37 4.02 -0.36
N ILE A 54 -2.54 2.77 -0.82
CA ILE A 54 -2.54 2.40 -2.23
C ILE A 54 -3.60 1.33 -2.47
N SER A 55 -4.47 1.51 -3.46
CA SER A 55 -5.44 0.47 -3.82
C SER A 55 -4.80 -0.48 -4.81
N LEU A 56 -4.75 -1.77 -4.46
CA LEU A 56 -4.24 -2.82 -5.33
C LEU A 56 -5.40 -3.68 -5.83
N LYS A 57 -5.53 -3.85 -7.14
CA LYS A 57 -6.60 -4.66 -7.74
C LYS A 57 -6.43 -6.13 -7.31
N PRO A 58 -7.50 -6.83 -6.88
CA PRO A 58 -7.41 -8.24 -6.48
C PRO A 58 -6.81 -9.16 -7.55
N ALA A 59 -7.06 -8.85 -8.84
CA ALA A 59 -6.50 -9.58 -9.98
C ALA A 59 -4.97 -9.60 -10.02
N PHE A 60 -4.30 -8.66 -9.33
CA PHE A 60 -2.84 -8.69 -9.21
C PHE A 60 -2.36 -9.96 -8.51
N PHE A 61 -3.07 -10.45 -7.49
CA PHE A 61 -2.70 -11.68 -6.79
C PHE A 61 -2.62 -12.88 -7.74
N SER A 62 -3.64 -13.06 -8.59
CA SER A 62 -3.64 -14.09 -9.62
C SER A 62 -2.50 -13.89 -10.61
N SER A 63 -2.27 -12.64 -11.05
CA SER A 63 -1.16 -12.33 -11.96
C SER A 63 0.19 -12.73 -11.37
N VAL A 64 0.46 -12.45 -10.09
CA VAL A 64 1.72 -12.85 -9.43
C VAL A 64 1.91 -14.36 -9.44
N ILE A 65 0.84 -15.12 -9.18
CA ILE A 65 0.89 -16.60 -9.16
C ILE A 65 1.14 -17.14 -10.57
N GLU A 66 0.48 -16.57 -11.57
CA GLU A 66 0.58 -17.01 -12.98
C GLU A 66 1.95 -16.68 -13.59
N SER A 67 2.51 -15.50 -13.30
CA SER A 67 3.85 -15.12 -13.77
C SER A 67 4.98 -15.57 -12.84
N ALA A 68 4.71 -16.47 -11.88
CA ALA A 68 5.75 -16.99 -10.99
C ALA A 68 6.86 -17.70 -11.78
N SER A 69 8.10 -17.38 -11.46
CA SER A 69 9.30 -18.02 -12.00
C SER A 69 9.72 -19.18 -11.11
N VAL A 70 10.24 -20.26 -11.70
CA VAL A 70 10.81 -21.38 -10.93
C VAL A 70 12.31 -21.14 -10.76
N ILE A 71 12.78 -21.17 -9.52
CA ILE A 71 14.20 -21.18 -9.18
C ILE A 71 14.57 -22.52 -8.56
N SER A 72 15.80 -22.97 -8.80
CA SER A 72 16.37 -24.14 -8.14
C SER A 72 17.29 -23.67 -7.03
N VAL A 73 17.03 -24.12 -5.81
CA VAL A 73 17.86 -23.87 -4.64
C VAL A 73 18.55 -25.18 -4.27
N THR A 74 19.88 -25.13 -4.16
CA THR A 74 20.69 -26.29 -3.78
C THR A 74 21.26 -26.05 -2.40
N GLU A 75 20.94 -26.94 -1.46
CA GLU A 75 21.46 -26.91 -0.09
C GLU A 75 21.72 -28.36 0.35
N ASP A 76 22.91 -28.63 0.91
CA ASP A 76 23.33 -29.98 1.35
C ASP A 76 23.11 -31.11 0.32
N ASN A 77 23.51 -30.89 -0.93
CA ASN A 77 23.31 -31.80 -2.08
C ASN A 77 21.84 -32.12 -2.41
N ARG A 78 20.89 -31.38 -1.85
CA ARG A 78 19.46 -31.48 -2.20
C ARG A 78 19.10 -30.32 -3.10
N VAL A 79 18.40 -30.61 -4.19
CA VAL A 79 17.89 -29.60 -5.12
C VAL A 79 16.40 -29.45 -4.91
N ALA A 80 15.96 -28.25 -4.53
CA ALA A 80 14.56 -27.89 -4.37
C ALA A 80 14.16 -26.87 -5.44
N SER A 81 13.08 -27.15 -6.16
CA SER A 81 12.49 -26.19 -7.10
C SER A 81 11.40 -25.39 -6.40
N ILE A 82 11.58 -24.08 -6.34
CA ILE A 82 10.68 -23.15 -5.64
C ILE A 82 10.11 -22.16 -6.66
N LYS A 83 8.79 -21.94 -6.59
CA LYS A 83 8.13 -20.87 -7.34
C LYS A 83 8.26 -19.56 -6.57
N VAL A 84 8.81 -18.55 -7.22
CA VAL A 84 8.94 -17.19 -6.71
C VAL A 84 8.22 -16.21 -7.64
N PRO A 85 7.77 -15.05 -7.17
CA PRO A 85 7.23 -14.00 -8.04
C PRO A 85 8.19 -13.68 -9.18
N SER A 86 7.66 -13.24 -10.33
CA SER A 86 8.52 -12.68 -11.37
C SER A 86 9.30 -11.48 -10.81
N LYS A 87 10.45 -11.16 -11.41
CA LYS A 87 11.24 -9.98 -11.03
C LYS A 87 10.37 -8.70 -11.01
N THR A 88 9.51 -8.53 -12.02
CA THR A 88 8.59 -7.39 -12.12
C THR A 88 7.57 -7.38 -10.97
N ASP A 89 7.00 -8.53 -10.63
CA ASP A 89 6.00 -8.63 -9.56
C ASP A 89 6.60 -8.43 -8.18
N ASP A 90 7.81 -8.96 -7.94
CA ASP A 90 8.55 -8.72 -6.70
C ASP A 90 8.80 -7.23 -6.49
N LEU A 91 9.21 -6.49 -7.53
CA LEU A 91 9.38 -5.04 -7.44
C LEU A 91 8.07 -4.32 -7.14
N ILE A 92 6.95 -4.70 -7.77
CA ILE A 92 5.65 -4.09 -7.52
C ILE A 92 5.20 -4.37 -6.07
N LEU A 93 5.36 -5.59 -5.58
CA LEU A 93 5.04 -5.96 -4.18
C LEU A 93 5.86 -5.11 -3.20
N ARG A 94 7.17 -4.96 -3.44
CA ARG A 94 8.05 -4.12 -2.64
C ARG A 94 7.67 -2.64 -2.69
N TYR A 95 7.30 -2.14 -3.87
CA TYR A 95 6.87 -0.76 -4.06
C TYR A 95 5.57 -0.47 -3.28
N VAL A 96 4.59 -1.36 -3.39
CA VAL A 96 3.32 -1.27 -2.64
C VAL A 96 3.57 -1.31 -1.14
N GLU A 97 4.44 -2.22 -0.66
CA GLU A 97 4.78 -2.33 0.75
C GLU A 97 5.50 -1.07 1.28
N TYR A 98 6.44 -0.53 0.51
CA TYR A 98 7.08 0.74 0.85
C TYR A 98 6.03 1.86 0.96
N HIS A 99 5.16 2.01 -0.03
CA HIS A 99 4.14 3.07 -0.04
C HIS A 99 3.14 2.93 1.13
N GLU A 100 2.86 1.71 1.59
CA GLU A 100 2.01 1.51 2.77
C GLU A 100 2.69 1.99 4.06
N TYR A 101 4.00 1.73 4.21
CA TYR A 101 4.67 1.85 5.49
C TYR A 101 5.69 2.99 5.62
N TYR A 102 6.05 3.72 4.55
CA TYR A 102 7.16 4.68 4.58
C TYR A 102 7.03 5.75 5.68
N ALA A 103 5.80 6.16 6.01
CA ALA A 103 5.55 7.16 7.06
C ALA A 103 5.74 6.60 8.49
N ALA A 104 5.53 5.30 8.68
CA ALA A 104 5.60 4.65 10.00
C ALA A 104 6.91 3.87 10.21
N ARG A 105 7.56 3.45 9.13
CA ARG A 105 8.70 2.55 9.13
C ARG A 105 9.79 3.05 8.18
N PRO A 106 10.72 3.89 8.66
CA PRO A 106 11.79 4.41 7.82
C PRO A 106 12.72 3.29 7.30
N ASP A 107 12.81 2.16 8.01
CA ASP A 107 13.59 0.98 7.60
C ASP A 107 13.13 0.37 6.27
N LYS A 108 11.92 0.68 5.82
CA LYS A 108 11.36 0.18 4.56
C LYS A 108 11.98 0.84 3.33
N ILE A 109 12.82 1.86 3.50
CA ILE A 109 13.57 2.49 2.39
C ILE A 109 14.38 1.47 1.57
N LYS A 110 14.84 0.38 2.20
CA LYS A 110 15.53 -0.75 1.53
C LYS A 110 14.77 -1.34 0.34
N HIS A 111 13.43 -1.25 0.34
CA HIS A 111 12.62 -1.71 -0.79
C HIS A 111 12.82 -0.82 -2.02
N VAL A 112 12.91 0.50 -1.83
CA VAL A 112 13.21 1.46 -2.90
C VAL A 112 14.64 1.30 -3.38
N GLU A 113 15.59 1.15 -2.47
CA GLU A 113 17.00 0.91 -2.81
C GLU A 113 17.14 -0.37 -3.65
N TYR A 114 16.46 -1.44 -3.26
CA TYR A 114 16.42 -2.69 -4.02
C TYR A 114 15.84 -2.49 -5.44
N ILE A 115 14.72 -1.76 -5.56
CA ILE A 115 14.11 -1.44 -6.85
C ILE A 115 15.10 -0.65 -7.73
N GLN A 116 15.76 0.37 -7.18
CA GLN A 116 16.74 1.19 -7.89
C GLN A 116 17.91 0.35 -8.39
N GLN A 117 18.47 -0.52 -7.54
CA GLN A 117 19.55 -1.42 -7.93
C GLN A 117 19.17 -2.31 -9.11
N LYS A 118 17.93 -2.85 -9.10
CA LYS A 118 17.44 -3.72 -10.18
C LYS A 118 17.19 -2.98 -11.49
N ILE A 119 16.76 -1.72 -11.42
CA ILE A 119 16.60 -0.87 -12.60
C ILE A 119 17.97 -0.49 -13.18
N VAL A 120 18.90 -0.01 -12.35
CA VAL A 120 20.25 0.39 -12.78
C VAL A 120 21.03 -0.79 -13.35
N GLY A 121 20.85 -1.99 -12.79
CA GLY A 121 21.45 -3.23 -13.30
C GLY A 121 20.87 -3.73 -14.63
N ASN A 122 19.91 -3.01 -15.25
CA ASN A 122 19.18 -3.44 -16.45
C ASN A 122 18.58 -4.86 -16.33
N GLU A 123 18.26 -5.31 -15.12
CA GLU A 123 17.68 -6.64 -14.90
C GLU A 123 16.21 -6.70 -15.30
N ILE A 124 15.56 -5.54 -15.48
CA ILE A 124 14.14 -5.39 -15.74
C ILE A 124 13.92 -4.21 -16.69
N GLU A 125 12.98 -4.39 -17.61
CA GLU A 125 12.47 -3.32 -18.47
C GLU A 125 11.56 -2.39 -17.67
N GLN A 126 12.04 -1.18 -17.38
CA GLN A 126 11.33 -0.20 -16.54
C GLN A 126 9.93 0.13 -17.06
N VAL A 127 9.77 0.26 -18.37
CA VAL A 127 8.47 0.59 -19.00
C VAL A 127 7.43 -0.50 -18.68
N LYS A 128 7.78 -1.76 -18.88
CA LYS A 128 6.91 -2.91 -18.57
C LYS A 128 6.53 -2.97 -17.09
N MET A 129 7.48 -2.66 -16.21
CA MET A 129 7.22 -2.62 -14.77
C MET A 129 6.24 -1.50 -14.40
N LEU A 130 6.43 -0.30 -14.94
CA LEU A 130 5.54 0.83 -14.71
C LEU A 130 4.14 0.60 -15.29
N ASP A 131 4.05 0.02 -16.49
CA ASP A 131 2.76 -0.32 -17.11
C ASP A 131 1.98 -1.31 -16.25
N LYS A 132 2.64 -2.37 -15.77
CA LYS A 132 2.01 -3.36 -14.88
C LYS A 132 1.62 -2.71 -13.54
N LEU A 133 2.48 -1.86 -12.96
CA LEU A 133 2.21 -1.14 -11.74
C LEU A 133 0.95 -0.26 -11.88
N HIS A 134 0.90 0.60 -12.91
CA HIS A 134 -0.24 1.48 -13.16
C HIS A 134 -1.52 0.72 -13.52
N TYR A 135 -1.39 -0.43 -14.18
CA TYR A 135 -2.54 -1.27 -14.48
C TYR A 135 -3.16 -1.85 -13.19
N TYR A 136 -2.35 -2.28 -12.23
CA TYR A 136 -2.84 -2.95 -11.02
C TYR A 136 -3.06 -2.03 -9.81
N THR A 137 -2.54 -0.81 -9.83
CA THR A 137 -2.69 0.15 -8.73
C THR A 137 -3.71 1.24 -9.06
N ALA A 138 -4.32 1.79 -8.03
CA ALA A 138 -5.17 2.97 -8.10
C ALA A 138 -5.03 3.77 -6.80
N PHE A 139 -5.38 5.05 -6.85
CA PHE A 139 -5.55 5.80 -5.61
C PHE A 139 -6.69 5.21 -4.78
N PRO A 140 -6.56 5.18 -3.45
CA PRO A 140 -7.66 4.75 -2.60
C PRO A 140 -8.88 5.64 -2.87
N LYS A 141 -10.05 5.02 -3.01
CA LYS A 141 -11.29 5.77 -3.21
C LYS A 141 -11.52 6.63 -1.97
N VAL A 142 -11.37 7.95 -2.13
CA VAL A 142 -11.73 8.89 -1.06
C VAL A 142 -13.22 8.71 -0.82
N ALA A 143 -13.60 8.23 0.37
CA ALA A 143 -15.00 8.14 0.74
C ALA A 143 -15.59 9.54 0.64
N TYR A 144 -16.48 9.76 -0.33
CA TYR A 144 -17.17 11.04 -0.46
C TYR A 144 -18.05 11.22 0.78
N ARG A 145 -17.54 11.96 1.77
CA ARG A 145 -18.32 12.35 2.93
C ARG A 145 -19.33 13.39 2.45
N LYS A 146 -20.60 13.00 2.36
CA LYS A 146 -21.69 13.93 2.08
C LYS A 146 -21.62 15.04 3.14
N LYS A 147 -21.29 16.26 2.71
CA LYS A 147 -21.15 17.42 3.60
C LYS A 147 -22.39 17.54 4.48
N THR A 148 -22.20 17.59 5.80
CA THR A 148 -23.32 17.80 6.73
C THR A 148 -23.82 19.24 6.60
N LEU A 149 -25.02 19.53 7.12
CA LEU A 149 -25.54 20.91 7.16
C LEU A 149 -24.61 21.85 7.93
N LYS A 150 -23.96 21.36 9.00
CA LYS A 150 -22.95 22.11 9.76
C LYS A 150 -21.75 22.48 8.89
N ASP A 151 -21.21 21.52 8.14
CA ASP A 151 -20.06 21.77 7.24
C ASP A 151 -20.41 22.84 6.19
N ARG A 152 -21.63 22.80 5.64
CA ARG A 152 -22.10 23.82 4.69
C ARG A 152 -22.22 25.21 5.31
N LEU A 153 -22.64 25.30 6.58
CA LEU A 153 -22.73 26.58 7.29
C LEU A 153 -21.36 27.14 7.63
N VAL A 154 -20.43 26.30 8.09
CA VAL A 154 -19.03 26.69 8.36
C VAL A 154 -18.40 27.21 7.07
N GLU A 155 -18.56 26.48 5.97
CA GLU A 155 -18.02 26.88 4.66
C GLU A 155 -18.60 28.21 4.16
N LYS A 156 -19.92 28.43 4.34
CA LYS A 156 -20.53 29.74 4.06
C LYS A 156 -19.95 30.84 4.94
N ARG A 157 -19.82 30.61 6.25
CA ARG A 157 -19.25 31.59 7.18
C ARG A 157 -17.83 31.95 6.79
N ASP A 158 -16.99 30.95 6.54
CA ASP A 158 -15.59 31.12 6.18
C ASP A 158 -15.46 31.82 4.81
N TYR A 159 -16.35 31.50 3.86
CA TYR A 159 -16.44 32.21 2.58
C TYR A 159 -16.73 33.70 2.78
N TYR A 160 -17.77 34.06 3.54
CA TYR A 160 -18.10 35.46 3.81
C TYR A 160 -17.01 36.18 4.60
N GLN A 161 -16.38 35.51 5.57
CA GLN A 161 -15.27 36.07 6.34
C GLN A 161 -14.06 36.35 5.43
N SER A 162 -13.74 35.43 4.51
CA SER A 162 -12.67 35.62 3.52
C SER A 162 -12.97 36.79 2.58
N ASN A 163 -14.23 36.92 2.14
CA ASN A 163 -14.65 38.02 1.28
C ASN A 163 -14.60 39.36 2.02
N LEU A 164 -15.04 39.42 3.28
CA LEU A 164 -14.91 40.60 4.12
C LEU A 164 -13.44 40.99 4.30
N GLY A 165 -12.55 40.02 4.51
CA GLY A 165 -11.10 40.26 4.56
C GLY A 165 -10.57 40.87 3.26
N LYS A 166 -10.95 40.29 2.11
CA LYS A 166 -10.61 40.84 0.78
C LYS A 166 -11.17 42.24 0.57
N MET A 167 -12.40 42.51 0.99
CA MET A 167 -13.03 43.83 0.88
C MET A 167 -12.32 44.87 1.75
N LYS A 168 -11.97 44.52 3.00
CA LYS A 168 -11.19 45.39 3.90
C LYS A 168 -9.82 45.72 3.29
N HIS A 169 -9.12 44.71 2.78
CA HIS A 169 -7.84 44.93 2.10
C HIS A 169 -8.00 45.85 0.90
N LEU A 170 -9.01 45.62 0.05
CA LEU A 170 -9.23 46.40 -1.17
C LEU A 170 -9.67 47.84 -0.87
N TYR A 171 -10.43 48.03 0.21
CA TYR A 171 -10.77 49.35 0.75
C TYR A 171 -9.51 50.08 1.23
N ALA A 172 -8.63 49.40 1.98
CA ALA A 172 -7.40 49.98 2.48
C ALA A 172 -6.41 50.37 1.37
N THR A 173 -6.38 49.63 0.26
CA THR A 173 -5.43 49.91 -0.84
C THR A 173 -5.94 50.88 -1.90
N VAL A 174 -7.24 50.88 -2.23
CA VAL A 174 -7.78 51.63 -3.38
C VAL A 174 -8.93 52.58 -3.01
N GLY A 175 -9.39 52.55 -1.76
CA GLY A 175 -10.47 53.39 -1.25
C GLY A 175 -11.89 52.96 -1.64
N LEU A 176 -12.88 53.66 -1.08
CA LEU A 176 -14.31 53.31 -1.17
C LEU A 176 -14.87 53.28 -2.60
N ARG A 177 -14.47 54.25 -3.44
CA ARG A 177 -14.99 54.40 -4.82
C ARG A 177 -14.64 53.20 -5.70
N ALA A 178 -13.39 52.75 -5.65
CA ALA A 178 -12.92 51.60 -6.44
C ALA A 178 -13.53 50.28 -5.94
N LEU A 179 -13.76 50.15 -4.63
CA LEU A 179 -14.46 49.01 -4.04
C LEU A 179 -15.90 48.92 -4.57
N ILE A 180 -16.65 50.03 -4.54
CA ILE A 180 -18.05 50.08 -5.01
C ILE A 180 -18.13 49.71 -6.49
N CYS A 181 -17.25 50.28 -7.35
CA CYS A 181 -17.19 49.92 -8.77
C CYS A 181 -17.00 48.41 -8.98
N LYS A 182 -16.05 47.78 -8.30
CA LYS A 182 -15.79 46.33 -8.43
C LYS A 182 -16.95 45.47 -7.92
N ILE A 183 -17.64 45.89 -6.86
CA ILE A 183 -18.84 45.18 -6.37
C ILE A 183 -19.95 45.27 -7.43
N THR A 184 -20.20 46.47 -7.97
CA THR A 184 -21.24 46.67 -8.99
C THR A 184 -20.94 45.89 -10.28
N GLU A 185 -19.68 45.82 -10.71
CA GLU A 185 -19.28 44.98 -11.86
C GLU A 185 -19.52 43.49 -11.61
N LYS A 186 -19.27 43.02 -10.37
CA LYS A 186 -19.43 41.61 -10.01
C LYS A 186 -20.88 41.20 -9.80
N ILE A 187 -21.78 42.13 -9.44
CA ILE A 187 -23.22 41.89 -9.34
C ILE A 187 -23.90 41.91 -10.73
N ARG A 188 -23.32 42.62 -11.69
CA ARG A 188 -23.85 42.76 -13.06
C ARG A 188 -23.46 41.62 -14.01
N LYS A 189 -22.50 40.78 -13.62
CA LYS A 189 -22.09 39.53 -14.28
C LYS A 189 -22.75 38.34 -13.60
#